data_AF-A0A1M7RJ96-F1
#
_entry.id   AF-A0A1M7RJ96-F1
#
_cell.length_a   1.000
_cell.length_b   1.000
_cell.length_c   1.000
_cell.angle_alpha   90.00
_cell.angle_beta   90.00
_cell.angle_gamma   90.00
#
_symmetry.space_group_name_H-M   'P 1'
#
loop_
_entity.id
_entity.type
_entity.pdbx_description
1 polymer ?
#
loop_
_entity_poly.entity_id
_entity_poly.type
_entity_poly.pdbx_seq_one_letter_code
_entity_poly.pdbx_strand_id
1 'polypeptide(L)'
;MSGDAHGVDQLWDALVDQHMDTIWSIATTAGLESAEAAVVSQLTWLRMAERWTTVRALSGANDPARHPVEQPTTQVDEWILHTARSEVDAWIREEQRRRHESVFAGGGVVRMAPGFQAADVGGQNR
;
A
#
# COMPACT_ATOMS: atom_id res chain seq x y z
N MET A 1 -21.88 -21.53 -22.49
CA MET A 1 -21.95 -20.22 -21.79
C MET A 1 -20.53 -19.66 -21.67
N SER A 2 -20.01 -19.03 -22.72
CA SER A 2 -18.59 -18.61 -22.81
C SER A 2 -18.41 -17.09 -23.03
N GLY A 3 -19.41 -16.29 -22.69
CA GLY A 3 -19.38 -14.83 -22.92
C GLY A 3 -18.63 -14.01 -21.86
N ASP A 4 -18.23 -14.61 -20.74
CA ASP A 4 -17.74 -13.86 -19.58
C ASP A 4 -16.24 -13.58 -19.56
N ALA A 5 -15.41 -14.44 -20.15
CA ALA A 5 -13.95 -14.31 -20.04
C ALA A 5 -13.43 -13.04 -20.75
N HIS A 6 -13.92 -12.75 -21.96
CA HIS A 6 -13.50 -11.57 -22.72
C HIS A 6 -13.91 -10.24 -22.06
N GLY A 7 -15.04 -10.21 -21.34
CA GLY A 7 -15.48 -9.01 -20.63
C GLY A 7 -14.71 -8.76 -19.33
N VAL A 8 -14.23 -9.84 -18.70
CA VAL A 8 -13.35 -9.75 -17.52
C VAL A 8 -12.01 -9.14 -17.89
N ASP A 9 -11.40 -9.61 -18.98
CA ASP A 9 -10.10 -9.13 -19.43
C ASP A 9 -10.17 -7.64 -19.83
N GLN A 10 -11.23 -7.22 -20.53
CA GLN A 10 -11.43 -5.83 -20.92
C GLN A 10 -11.61 -4.86 -19.75
N LEU A 11 -12.32 -5.27 -18.69
CA LEU A 11 -12.49 -4.43 -17.49
C LEU A 11 -11.15 -4.26 -16.76
N TRP A 12 -10.37 -5.33 -16.65
CA TRP A 12 -9.05 -5.27 -16.05
C TRP A 12 -8.14 -4.31 -16.81
N ASP A 13 -8.05 -4.48 -18.14
CA ASP A 13 -7.22 -3.63 -18.99
C ASP A 13 -7.63 -2.15 -18.89
N ALA A 14 -8.93 -1.86 -18.92
CA ALA A 14 -9.43 -0.49 -18.77
C ALA A 14 -9.05 0.15 -17.42
N LEU A 15 -9.13 -0.61 -16.32
CA LEU A 15 -8.74 -0.11 -15.00
C LEU A 15 -7.23 0.14 -14.93
N VAL A 16 -6.43 -0.76 -15.50
CA VAL A 16 -4.97 -0.60 -15.57
C VAL A 16 -4.61 0.65 -16.37
N ASP A 17 -5.13 0.78 -17.59
CA ASP A 17 -4.84 1.91 -18.47
C ASP A 17 -5.26 3.24 -17.85
N GLN A 18 -6.39 3.29 -17.15
CA GLN A 18 -6.89 4.51 -16.52
C GLN A 18 -6.04 4.95 -15.32
N HIS A 19 -5.51 4.01 -14.53
CA HIS A 19 -4.94 4.31 -13.22
C HIS A 19 -3.43 4.12 -13.12
N MET A 20 -2.77 3.51 -14.11
CA MET A 20 -1.32 3.26 -14.08
C MET A 20 -0.51 4.53 -13.80
N ASP A 21 -0.76 5.60 -14.55
CA ASP A 21 -0.06 6.89 -14.38
C ASP A 21 -0.38 7.54 -13.02
N THR A 22 -1.61 7.38 -12.55
CA THR A 22 -2.02 7.94 -11.26
C THR A 22 -1.35 7.24 -10.09
N ILE A 23 -1.27 5.90 -10.11
CA ILE A 23 -0.57 5.12 -9.08
C ILE A 23 0.92 5.45 -9.10
N TRP A 24 1.53 5.53 -10.28
CA TRP A 24 2.92 5.94 -10.44
C TRP A 24 3.17 7.35 -9.88
N SER A 25 2.27 8.29 -10.18
CA SER A 25 2.34 9.66 -9.68
C SER A 25 2.21 9.72 -8.15
N ILE A 26 1.31 8.94 -7.55
CA ILE A 26 1.19 8.86 -6.08
C ILE A 26 2.50 8.42 -5.44
N ALA A 27 3.14 7.37 -5.98
CA ALA A 27 4.40 6.89 -5.43
C ALA A 27 5.55 7.91 -5.61
N THR A 28 5.69 8.47 -6.81
CA THR A 28 6.79 9.40 -7.10
C THR A 28 6.62 10.76 -6.42
N THR A 29 5.39 11.26 -6.26
CA THR A 29 5.11 12.50 -5.51
C THR A 29 5.32 12.33 -4.00
N ALA A 30 5.25 11.10 -3.48
CA ALA A 30 5.64 10.78 -2.11
C ALA A 30 7.18 10.71 -1.92
N GLY A 31 7.96 10.93 -2.98
CA GLY A 31 9.42 10.97 -2.94
C GLY A 31 10.09 9.60 -3.09
N LEU A 32 9.35 8.57 -3.49
CA LEU A 32 9.91 7.25 -3.79
C LEU A 32 10.78 7.30 -5.06
N GLU A 33 11.90 6.60 -5.03
CA GLU A 33 12.72 6.41 -6.23
C GLU A 33 11.99 5.50 -7.25
N SER A 34 12.42 5.57 -8.51
CA SER A 34 11.77 4.85 -9.61
C SER A 34 11.62 3.34 -9.35
N ALA A 35 12.62 2.70 -8.75
CA ALA A 35 12.57 1.27 -8.40
C ALA A 35 11.53 0.98 -7.30
N GLU A 36 11.43 1.84 -6.29
CA GLU A 36 10.47 1.72 -5.19
C GLU A 36 9.04 1.99 -5.67
N ALA A 37 8.87 3.01 -6.50
CA ALA A 37 7.60 3.35 -7.13
C ALA A 37 7.08 2.21 -8.01
N ALA A 38 7.98 1.51 -8.73
CA ALA A 38 7.62 0.32 -9.50
C ALA A 38 7.11 -0.81 -8.59
N VAL A 39 7.78 -1.07 -7.46
CA VAL A 39 7.36 -2.09 -6.49
C VAL A 39 6.00 -1.76 -5.89
N VAL A 40 5.79 -0.51 -5.44
CA VAL A 40 4.50 -0.06 -4.90
C VAL A 40 3.39 -0.17 -5.93
N SER A 41 3.67 0.18 -7.20
CA SER A 41 2.69 0.06 -8.28
C SER A 41 2.32 -1.40 -8.53
N GLN A 42 3.30 -2.30 -8.59
CA GLN A 42 3.08 -3.75 -8.75
C GLN A 42 2.31 -4.35 -7.57
N LEU A 43 2.64 -3.98 -6.34
CA LEU A 43 1.93 -4.44 -5.15
C LEU A 43 0.49 -3.96 -5.11
N THR A 44 0.24 -2.72 -5.54
CA THR A 44 -1.12 -2.19 -5.69
C THR A 44 -1.90 -3.09 -6.65
N TRP A 45 -1.40 -3.35 -7.85
CA TRP A 45 -2.05 -4.24 -8.82
C TRP A 45 -2.21 -5.67 -8.34
N LEU A 46 -1.25 -6.21 -7.59
CA LEU A 46 -1.36 -7.54 -7.00
C LEU A 46 -2.55 -7.62 -6.03
N ARG A 47 -2.68 -6.64 -5.12
CA ARG A 47 -3.82 -6.59 -4.18
C ARG A 47 -5.16 -6.42 -4.88
N MET A 48 -5.17 -5.71 -6.01
CA MET A 48 -6.35 -5.61 -6.87
C MET A 48 -6.75 -6.98 -7.43
N ALA A 49 -5.78 -7.71 -7.99
CA ALA A 49 -5.99 -9.03 -8.56
C ALA A 49 -6.45 -10.05 -7.50
N GLU A 50 -5.87 -10.03 -6.30
CA GLU A 50 -6.27 -10.88 -5.18
C GLU A 50 -7.74 -10.69 -4.75
N ARG A 51 -8.30 -9.50 -5.00
CA ARG A 51 -9.68 -9.12 -4.63
C ARG A 51 -10.56 -8.90 -5.84
N TRP A 52 -10.21 -9.51 -6.97
CA TRP A 52 -10.86 -9.26 -8.26
C TRP A 52 -12.38 -9.46 -8.25
N THR A 53 -12.88 -10.44 -7.50
CA THR A 53 -14.32 -10.67 -7.34
C THR A 53 -15.05 -9.47 -6.73
N THR A 54 -14.45 -8.83 -5.72
CA THR A 54 -14.95 -7.60 -5.12
C THR A 54 -14.86 -6.44 -6.10
N VAL A 55 -13.73 -6.28 -6.81
CA VAL A 55 -13.54 -5.23 -7.82
C VAL A 55 -14.62 -5.29 -8.88
N ARG A 56 -14.86 -6.47 -9.47
CA ARG A 56 -15.88 -6.65 -10.50
C ARG A 56 -17.27 -6.28 -10.01
N ALA A 57 -17.60 -6.61 -8.76
CA ALA A 57 -18.88 -6.24 -8.15
C ALA A 57 -19.03 -4.72 -7.98
N LEU A 58 -17.94 -4.05 -7.58
CA LEU A 58 -17.87 -2.59 -7.42
C LEU A 58 -17.85 -1.85 -8.77
N SER A 59 -17.24 -2.41 -9.82
CA SER A 59 -17.24 -1.79 -11.15
C SER A 59 -18.63 -1.75 -11.77
N GLY A 60 -19.50 -2.71 -11.43
CA GLY A 60 -20.92 -2.73 -11.81
C GLY A 60 -21.85 -1.95 -10.88
N ALA A 61 -21.31 -1.21 -9.90
CA ALA A 61 -22.08 -0.43 -8.92
C ALA A 61 -22.83 0.75 -9.53
N ASN A 62 -22.29 1.36 -10.58
CA ASN A 62 -22.84 2.52 -11.27
C ASN A 62 -23.98 2.14 -12.25
N ASP A 63 -24.73 1.09 -11.97
CA ASP A 63 -25.95 0.76 -12.71
C ASP A 63 -27.07 1.71 -12.28
N PRO A 64 -27.55 2.63 -13.15
CA PRO A 64 -28.64 3.55 -12.80
C PRO A 64 -29.96 2.83 -12.52
N ALA A 65 -30.08 1.54 -12.84
CA ALA A 65 -31.23 0.71 -12.50
C ALA A 65 -31.16 0.10 -11.08
N ARG A 66 -30.01 0.15 -10.39
CA ARG A 66 -29.86 -0.34 -9.01
C ARG A 66 -30.34 0.67 -7.98
N HIS A 67 -31.05 0.18 -6.97
CA HIS A 67 -31.54 1.01 -5.86
C HIS A 67 -30.36 1.63 -5.08
N PRO A 68 -30.40 2.92 -4.69
CA PRO A 68 -29.27 3.63 -4.07
C PRO A 68 -28.68 2.96 -2.81
N VAL A 69 -29.49 2.21 -2.06
CA VAL A 69 -29.06 1.49 -0.84
C VAL A 69 -28.24 0.24 -1.15
N GLU A 70 -28.35 -0.30 -2.36
CA GLU A 70 -27.60 -1.48 -2.82
C GLU A 70 -26.31 -1.09 -3.57
N GLN A 71 -26.09 0.21 -3.79
CA GLN A 71 -24.88 0.70 -4.41
C GLN A 71 -23.73 0.59 -3.39
N PRO A 72 -22.63 -0.09 -3.75
CA PRO A 72 -21.44 -0.09 -2.93
C PRO A 72 -21.00 1.33 -2.57
N THR A 73 -20.75 1.55 -1.28
CA THR A 73 -20.42 2.86 -0.72
C THR A 73 -19.05 3.40 -1.15
N THR A 74 -18.21 2.57 -1.78
CA THR A 74 -16.85 2.93 -2.23
C THR A 74 -16.70 2.49 -3.69
N GLN A 75 -16.43 3.45 -4.57
CA GLN A 75 -16.20 3.17 -6.00
C GLN A 75 -14.80 2.54 -6.21
N VAL A 76 -14.63 1.78 -7.30
CA VAL A 76 -13.36 1.09 -7.60
C VAL A 76 -12.17 2.05 -7.67
N ASP A 77 -12.38 3.23 -8.25
CA ASP A 77 -11.35 4.26 -8.37
C ASP A 77 -10.83 4.69 -6.99
N GLU A 78 -11.73 4.98 -6.05
CA GLU A 78 -11.37 5.34 -4.69
C GLU A 78 -10.60 4.21 -3.99
N TRP A 79 -11.02 2.97 -4.21
CA TRP A 79 -10.35 1.81 -3.62
C TRP A 79 -8.93 1.62 -4.16
N ILE A 80 -8.72 1.80 -5.47
CA ILE A 80 -7.39 1.76 -6.11
C ILE A 80 -6.48 2.83 -5.51
N LEU A 81 -6.96 4.07 -5.45
CA LEU A 81 -6.17 5.21 -4.95
C LEU A 81 -5.84 5.07 -3.46
N HIS A 82 -6.80 4.57 -2.67
CA HIS A 82 -6.57 4.29 -1.26
C HIS A 82 -5.53 3.17 -1.06
N THR A 83 -5.58 2.12 -1.88
CA THR A 83 -4.62 1.02 -1.83
C THR A 83 -3.22 1.52 -2.18
N ALA A 84 -3.07 2.30 -3.25
CA ALA A 84 -1.78 2.89 -3.64
C ALA A 84 -1.18 3.74 -2.50
N ARG A 85 -1.96 4.62 -1.87
CA ARG A 85 -1.51 5.44 -0.73
C ARG A 85 -1.12 4.58 0.47
N SER A 86 -1.90 3.54 0.76
CA SER A 86 -1.62 2.61 1.87
C SER A 86 -0.30 1.86 1.68
N GLU A 87 0.02 1.47 0.44
CA GLU A 87 1.29 0.82 0.11
C GLU A 87 2.47 1.79 0.18
N VAL A 88 2.31 3.04 -0.28
CA VAL A 88 3.33 4.09 -0.07
C VAL A 88 3.61 4.30 1.41
N ASP A 89 2.55 4.44 2.23
CA ASP A 89 2.71 4.64 3.66
C ASP A 89 3.37 3.43 4.34
N ALA A 90 3.05 2.22 3.89
CA ALA A 90 3.69 0.98 4.37
C ALA A 90 5.17 0.95 4.01
N TRP A 91 5.53 1.33 2.79
CA TRP A 91 6.93 1.43 2.35
C TRP A 91 7.71 2.43 3.19
N ILE A 92 7.17 3.63 3.38
CA ILE A 92 7.82 4.69 4.17
C ILE A 92 8.03 4.22 5.62
N ARG A 93 7.03 3.58 6.24
CA ARG A 93 7.17 3.04 7.61
C ARG A 93 8.28 1.99 7.70
N GLU A 94 8.34 1.09 6.73
CA GLU A 94 9.35 0.03 6.67
C GLU A 94 10.76 0.59 6.46
N GLU A 95 10.92 1.58 5.58
CA GLU A 95 12.20 2.25 5.34
C GLU A 95 12.67 3.02 6.58
N GLN A 96 11.77 3.72 7.27
CA GLN A 96 12.08 4.38 8.54
C GLN A 96 12.47 3.38 9.64
N ARG A 97 11.85 2.20 9.68
CA ARG A 97 12.21 1.12 10.59
C ARG A 97 13.63 0.61 10.31
N ARG A 98 13.96 0.32 9.03
CA ARG A 98 15.30 -0.12 8.61
C ARG A 98 16.38 0.92 8.93
N ARG A 99 16.10 2.19 8.68
CA ARG A 99 17.01 3.30 9.03
C ARG A 99 17.27 3.34 10.53
N HIS A 100 16.23 3.32 11.36
CA HIS A 100 16.41 3.28 12.82
C HIS A 100 17.25 2.07 13.26
N GLU A 101 16.95 0.86 12.78
CA GLU A 101 17.71 -0.35 13.11
C GLU A 101 19.18 -0.26 12.68
N SER A 102 19.46 0.35 11.53
CA SER A 102 20.84 0.54 11.05
C SER A 102 21.68 1.47 11.95
N VAL A 103 21.06 2.49 12.56
CA VAL A 103 21.72 3.36 13.54
C VAL A 103 22.12 2.57 14.78
N PHE A 104 21.27 1.65 15.24
CA PHE A 104 21.57 0.82 16.41
C PHE A 104 22.58 -0.30 16.11
N ALA A 105 22.51 -0.91 14.93
CA ALA A 105 23.43 -1.98 14.52
C ALA A 105 24.86 -1.46 14.26
N GLY A 106 25.00 -0.19 13.82
CA GLY A 106 26.28 0.46 13.54
C GLY A 106 27.00 1.07 14.75
N GLY A 107 26.50 0.90 15.98
CA GLY A 107 27.09 1.49 17.18
C GLY A 107 26.72 2.95 17.44
N GLY A 108 25.52 3.38 17.00
CA GLY A 108 25.01 4.72 17.22
C GLY A 108 25.01 5.12 18.70
N VAL A 109 25.64 6.26 19.00
CA VAL A 109 25.72 6.81 20.37
C VAL A 109 24.36 7.37 20.75
N VAL A 110 23.62 6.65 21.59
CA VAL A 110 22.42 7.20 22.25
C VAL A 110 22.87 8.24 23.25
N ARG A 111 22.60 9.53 22.97
CA ARG A 111 22.83 10.58 23.95
C ARG A 111 21.76 10.46 25.03
N MET A 112 22.11 9.82 26.14
CA MET A 112 21.21 9.68 27.28
C MET A 112 20.80 11.06 27.78
N ALA A 113 19.51 11.21 28.11
CA ALA A 113 19.02 12.42 28.74
C ALA A 113 19.82 12.70 30.03
N PRO A 114 20.14 13.97 30.34
CA PRO A 114 20.85 14.29 31.57
C PRO A 114 20.10 13.72 32.78
N GLY A 115 20.76 12.85 33.56
CA GLY A 115 20.18 12.20 34.74
C GLY A 115 19.76 10.73 34.57
N PHE A 116 19.91 10.12 33.39
CA PHE A 116 19.69 8.67 33.25
C PHE A 116 20.94 7.89 33.68
N GLN A 117 20.84 7.14 34.78
CA GLN A 117 21.84 6.12 35.18
C GLN A 117 21.39 4.76 34.66
N ALA A 118 22.21 4.12 33.82
CA ALA A 118 22.01 2.72 33.48
C ALA A 118 22.18 1.87 34.76
N ALA A 119 21.19 1.02 35.06
CA ALA A 119 21.31 0.09 36.18
C ALA A 119 22.46 -0.88 35.88
N ASP A 120 23.43 -0.98 36.80
CA ASP A 120 24.51 -1.96 36.75
C ASP A 120 23.91 -3.38 36.75
N VAL A 121 23.82 -4.01 35.59
CA VAL A 121 23.53 -5.43 35.47
C VAL A 121 24.87 -6.17 35.54
N GLY A 122 25.42 -6.30 36.74
CA GLY A 122 26.71 -6.98 36.87
C GLY A 122 27.23 -7.13 38.29
N GLY A 123 26.85 -8.22 38.94
CA GLY A 123 27.78 -8.90 39.86
C GLY A 123 27.27 -9.18 41.27
N GLN A 124 26.42 -10.19 41.43
CA GLN A 124 26.43 -11.03 42.63
C GLN A 124 26.27 -12.50 42.23
N ASN A 125 27.38 -13.10 41.80
CA ASN A 125 27.62 -14.51 42.02
C ASN A 125 28.35 -14.62 43.37
N ARG A 126 27.65 -15.08 44.40
CA ARG A 126 28.22 -15.85 45.50
C ARG A 126 27.15 -16.70 46.15
#